data_AF-A0A0G1YDZ9-F1
#
_entry.id   AF-A0A0G1YDZ9-F1
#
_cell.length_a   1.000
_cell.length_b   1.000
_cell.length_c   1.000
_cell.angle_alpha   90.00
_cell.angle_beta   90.00
_cell.angle_gamma   90.00
#
_symmetry.space_group_name_H-M   'P 1'
#
loop_
_entity.id
_entity.type
_entity.pdbx_description
1 polymer ?
#
loop_
_entity_poly.entity_id
_entity_poly.type
_entity_poly.pdbx_seq_one_letter_code
_entity_poly.pdbx_strand_id
1 'polypeptide(L)'
;MPKPTKPSAKEEHRHKHGSDWLTVKGARTHNLKNITVEMPRGAMTVITGLSGSGKSSLAFDTIFAEGQRRYVESLSAYARQFLNQMAKPDVDEISGLSPAISIDQKSRSNNPRSTVATVTEIYDYLRVLYARAGQPYC
;
A
#
# COMPACT_ATOMS: atom_id res chain seq x y z
N MET A 1 2.67 -47.58 -20.05
CA MET A 1 1.84 -46.39 -19.78
C MET A 1 2.73 -45.29 -19.22
N PRO A 2 2.85 -44.13 -19.88
CA PRO A 2 3.61 -43.01 -19.35
C PRO A 2 2.93 -42.46 -18.09
N LYS A 3 3.71 -42.21 -17.03
CA LYS A 3 3.21 -41.59 -15.79
C LYS A 3 2.76 -40.16 -16.07
N PRO A 4 1.69 -39.66 -15.44
CA PRO A 4 1.29 -38.25 -15.57
C PRO A 4 2.42 -37.36 -15.02
N THR A 5 2.96 -36.50 -15.88
CA THR A 5 3.95 -35.48 -15.51
C THR A 5 3.26 -34.45 -14.62
N LYS A 6 3.77 -34.26 -13.40
CA LYS A 6 3.33 -33.18 -12.49
C LYS A 6 3.47 -31.83 -13.22
N PRO A 7 2.45 -30.96 -13.18
CA PRO A 7 2.58 -29.62 -13.73
C PRO A 7 3.68 -28.86 -12.96
N SER A 8 4.44 -28.04 -13.68
CA SER A 8 5.56 -27.27 -13.11
C SER A 8 5.06 -26.23 -12.11
N ALA A 9 5.81 -26.01 -11.02
CA ALA A 9 5.47 -25.13 -9.89
C ALA A 9 5.37 -23.62 -10.23
N LYS A 10 5.20 -23.23 -11.49
CA LYS A 10 5.11 -21.83 -11.94
C LYS A 10 3.68 -21.35 -12.28
N GLU A 11 2.66 -22.20 -12.18
CA GLU A 11 1.29 -21.87 -12.63
C GLU A 11 0.26 -21.56 -11.51
N GLU A 12 0.65 -21.50 -10.24
CA GLU A 12 -0.32 -21.47 -9.13
C GLU A 12 -0.80 -20.10 -8.62
N HIS A 13 -0.40 -18.98 -9.21
CA HIS A 13 -0.94 -17.66 -8.82
C HIS A 13 -1.50 -16.85 -10.00
N ARG A 14 -2.47 -17.43 -10.72
CA ARG A 14 -3.37 -16.63 -11.57
C ARG A 14 -4.33 -15.84 -10.67
N HIS A 15 -3.90 -14.67 -10.21
CA HIS A 15 -4.82 -13.66 -9.65
C HIS A 15 -5.73 -13.15 -10.77
N LYS A 16 -6.88 -13.81 -10.95
CA LYS A 16 -8.00 -13.29 -11.74
C LYS A 16 -8.72 -12.21 -10.94
N HIS A 17 -8.42 -10.94 -11.25
CA HIS A 17 -9.37 -9.86 -11.51
C HIS A 17 -8.66 -8.49 -11.53
N GLY A 18 -8.56 -7.89 -12.73
CA GLY A 18 -7.98 -6.57 -12.99
C GLY A 18 -6.97 -6.62 -14.14
N SER A 19 -6.62 -5.48 -14.74
CA SER A 19 -5.51 -5.41 -15.70
C SER A 19 -4.25 -5.99 -15.05
N ASP A 20 -3.45 -6.76 -15.82
CA ASP A 20 -2.18 -7.32 -15.35
C ASP A 20 -1.12 -6.24 -15.08
N TRP A 21 -1.41 -5.01 -15.49
CA TRP A 21 -0.53 -3.84 -15.43
C TRP A 21 -1.17 -2.69 -14.67
N LEU A 22 -0.34 -2.00 -13.89
CA LEU A 22 -0.58 -0.67 -13.36
C LEU A 22 -0.04 0.34 -14.38
N THR A 23 -0.92 1.17 -14.93
CA THR A 23 -0.55 2.19 -15.92
C THR A 23 -0.83 3.56 -15.34
N VAL A 24 0.19 4.42 -15.35
CA VAL A 24 0.12 5.84 -14.94
C VAL A 24 0.38 6.67 -16.19
N LYS A 25 -0.57 7.49 -16.62
CA LYS A 25 -0.44 8.36 -17.80
C LYS A 25 -0.44 9.83 -17.39
N GLY A 26 0.49 10.57 -17.98
CA GLY A 26 0.59 12.02 -17.84
C GLY A 26 0.83 12.48 -16.40
N ALA A 27 1.67 11.79 -15.64
CA ALA A 27 2.00 12.22 -14.29
C ALA A 27 2.85 13.50 -14.30
N ARG A 28 2.38 14.51 -13.57
CA ARG A 28 2.96 15.87 -13.48
C ARG A 28 3.13 16.36 -12.04
N THR A 29 2.92 15.48 -11.06
CA THR A 29 3.09 15.81 -9.64
C THR A 29 4.53 16.27 -9.37
N HIS A 30 4.69 17.43 -8.72
CA HIS A 30 5.98 18.07 -8.47
C HIS A 30 6.80 18.34 -9.75
N ASN A 31 7.96 17.69 -9.89
CA ASN A 31 8.88 17.89 -11.01
C ASN A 31 8.72 16.86 -12.14
N LEU A 32 7.71 15.98 -12.06
CA LEU A 32 7.42 15.01 -13.11
C LEU A 32 7.05 15.72 -14.42
N LYS A 33 7.59 15.23 -15.53
CA LYS A 33 7.49 15.87 -16.85
C LYS A 33 6.49 15.17 -17.75
N ASN A 34 5.23 15.10 -17.30
CA ASN A 34 4.14 14.45 -18.04
C ASN A 34 4.47 13.00 -18.42
N ILE A 35 4.98 12.24 -17.46
CA ILE A 35 5.51 10.90 -17.73
C ILE A 35 4.40 9.86 -17.83
N THR A 36 4.62 8.84 -18.66
CA THR A 36 3.77 7.64 -18.72
C THR A 36 4.60 6.43 -18.35
N VAL A 37 4.12 5.64 -17.40
CA VAL A 37 4.83 4.47 -16.86
C VAL A 37 3.87 3.31 -16.71
N GLU A 38 4.33 2.12 -17.06
CA GLU A 38 3.62 0.86 -16.88
C GLU A 38 4.44 -0.07 -15.98
N MET A 39 3.78 -0.70 -15.01
CA MET A 39 4.40 -1.61 -14.06
C MET A 39 3.57 -2.89 -13.94
N PRO A 40 4.19 -4.08 -13.94
CA PRO A 40 3.46 -5.32 -13.79
C PRO A 40 2.90 -5.44 -12.37
N ARG A 41 1.63 -5.83 -12.24
CA ARG A 41 1.02 -6.09 -10.93
C ARG A 41 1.44 -7.47 -10.43
N GLY A 42 1.42 -7.65 -9.11
CA GLY A 42 1.87 -8.89 -8.48
C GLY A 42 3.39 -9.11 -8.54
N ALA A 43 4.15 -8.09 -8.93
CA ALA A 43 5.60 -8.12 -8.99
C ALA A 43 6.23 -7.15 -7.99
N MET A 44 7.46 -7.44 -7.58
CA MET A 44 8.30 -6.50 -6.84
C MET A 44 8.92 -5.48 -7.82
N THR A 45 8.22 -4.37 -8.04
CA THR A 45 8.74 -3.27 -8.87
C THR A 45 9.64 -2.35 -8.05
N VAL A 46 10.83 -2.06 -8.56
CA VAL A 46 11.80 -1.15 -7.93
C VAL A 46 11.95 0.10 -8.80
N ILE A 47 11.71 1.29 -8.22
CA ILE A 47 11.91 2.58 -8.88
C ILE A 47 13.28 3.13 -8.44
N THR A 48 14.18 3.32 -9.40
CA THR A 48 15.57 3.76 -9.13
C THR A 48 15.89 5.08 -9.83
N GLY A 49 17.01 5.70 -9.47
CA GLY A 49 17.48 6.96 -10.06
C GLY A 49 18.07 7.95 -9.06
N LEU A 50 18.79 8.95 -9.57
CA LEU A 50 19.49 9.98 -8.78
C LEU A 50 18.55 10.73 -7.83
N SER A 51 19.08 11.26 -6.72
CA SER A 51 18.30 12.10 -5.80
C SER A 51 17.62 13.25 -6.56
N GLY A 52 16.36 13.55 -6.22
CA GLY A 52 15.57 14.57 -6.92
C GLY A 52 14.98 14.16 -8.27
N SER A 53 15.22 12.96 -8.79
CA SER A 53 14.69 12.52 -10.10
C SER A 53 13.17 12.32 -10.18
N GLY A 54 12.42 12.54 -9.10
CA GLY A 54 10.95 12.38 -9.06
C GLY A 54 10.45 10.99 -8.64
N LYS A 55 11.32 10.11 -8.12
CA LYS A 55 10.93 8.76 -7.63
C LYS A 55 9.85 8.82 -6.56
N SER A 56 10.08 9.63 -5.53
CA SER A 56 9.12 9.80 -4.44
C SER A 56 7.84 10.47 -4.92
N SER A 57 7.97 11.44 -5.84
CA SER A 57 6.83 12.08 -6.49
C SER A 57 5.94 11.05 -7.18
N LEU A 58 6.53 10.15 -7.98
CA LEU A 58 5.78 9.10 -8.66
C LEU A 58 5.20 8.06 -7.67
N ALA A 59 6.01 7.55 -6.75
CA ALA A 59 5.62 6.45 -5.86
C ALA A 59 4.63 6.88 -4.76
N PHE A 60 4.97 7.93 -4.03
CA PHE A 60 4.21 8.37 -2.86
C PHE A 60 3.18 9.44 -3.22
N ASP A 61 3.61 10.50 -3.91
CA ASP A 61 2.77 11.67 -4.12
C ASP A 61 1.78 11.48 -5.30
N THR A 62 2.02 10.52 -6.20
CA THR A 62 1.10 10.17 -7.30
C THR A 62 0.39 8.83 -7.06
N ILE A 63 1.12 7.70 -7.07
CA ILE A 63 0.52 6.35 -7.05
C ILE A 63 -0.15 6.06 -5.72
N PHE A 64 0.57 6.22 -4.60
CA PHE A 64 0.02 5.98 -3.27
C PHE A 64 -1.10 6.97 -2.93
N ALA A 65 -0.92 8.26 -3.22
CA ALA A 65 -1.95 9.28 -3.01
C ALA A 65 -3.27 8.94 -3.73
N GLU A 66 -3.22 8.56 -5.01
CA GLU A 66 -4.41 8.11 -5.74
C GLU A 66 -5.00 6.82 -5.15
N GLY A 67 -4.15 5.86 -4.76
CA GLY A 67 -4.59 4.58 -4.22
C GLY A 67 -5.34 4.76 -2.91
N GLN A 68 -4.83 5.63 -2.02
CA GLN A 68 -5.49 5.99 -0.78
C GLN A 68 -6.79 6.77 -1.04
N ARG A 69 -6.77 7.75 -1.95
CA ARG A 69 -7.95 8.56 -2.30
C ARG A 69 -9.10 7.67 -2.79
N ARG A 70 -8.84 6.81 -3.78
CA ARG A 70 -9.85 5.89 -4.36
C ARG A 70 -10.39 4.89 -3.33
N TYR A 71 -9.55 4.42 -2.42
CA TYR A 71 -9.98 3.52 -1.35
C TYR A 71 -10.96 4.22 -0.39
N VAL A 72 -10.63 5.43 0.05
CA VAL A 72 -11.52 6.20 0.94
C VAL A 72 -12.80 6.65 0.23
N GLU A 73 -12.77 6.89 -1.09
CA GLU A 73 -13.98 7.16 -1.90
C GLU A 73 -15.02 6.03 -1.88
N SER A 74 -14.54 4.80 -1.71
CA SER A 74 -15.39 3.61 -1.60
C SER A 74 -16.03 3.44 -0.20
N LEU A 75 -15.60 4.21 0.80
CA LEU A 75 -16.15 4.22 2.14
C LEU A 75 -17.45 5.04 2.23
N SER A 76 -18.03 5.13 3.43
CA SER A 76 -19.32 5.77 3.69
C SER A 76 -19.39 7.21 3.15
N ALA A 77 -20.60 7.69 2.86
CA ALA A 77 -20.83 9.06 2.39
C ALA A 77 -20.26 10.12 3.37
N TYR A 78 -20.15 9.79 4.66
CA TYR A 78 -19.52 10.61 5.68
C TYR A 78 -17.99 10.67 5.53
N ALA A 79 -17.33 9.54 5.25
CA ALA A 79 -15.89 9.51 5.01
C ALA A 79 -15.48 10.40 3.82
N ARG A 80 -16.38 10.57 2.83
CA ARG A 80 -16.15 11.45 1.69
C ARG A 80 -16.07 12.93 2.04
N GLN A 81 -16.63 13.39 3.16
CA GLN A 81 -16.46 14.78 3.59
C GLN A 81 -15.00 15.10 3.94
N PHE A 82 -14.24 14.12 4.43
CA PHE A 82 -12.83 14.27 4.75
C PHE A 82 -11.91 14.15 3.51
N LEU A 83 -12.40 13.54 2.42
CA LEU A 83 -11.65 13.45 1.16
C LEU A 83 -11.40 14.81 0.50
N ASN A 84 -12.31 15.78 0.68
CA ASN A 84 -12.15 17.13 0.12
C ASN A 84 -10.87 17.83 0.62
N GLN A 85 -10.19 17.30 1.64
CA GLN A 85 -8.91 17.80 2.12
C GLN A 85 -7.69 17.12 1.48
N MET A 86 -7.85 15.97 0.80
CA MET A 86 -6.74 15.29 0.14
C MET A 86 -6.55 15.86 -1.27
N ALA A 87 -5.40 16.50 -1.50
CA ALA A 87 -5.04 17.04 -2.80
C ALA A 87 -4.97 15.90 -3.83
N LYS A 88 -5.78 16.00 -4.89
CA LYS A 88 -5.72 15.08 -6.02
C LYS A 88 -4.38 15.32 -6.75
N PRO A 89 -3.55 14.29 -6.97
CA PRO A 89 -2.32 14.47 -7.72
C PRO A 89 -2.59 14.81 -9.18
N ASP A 90 -1.69 15.59 -9.77
CA ASP A 90 -1.76 15.97 -11.18
C ASP A 90 -1.31 14.80 -12.06
N VAL A 91 -2.30 14.09 -12.60
CA VAL A 91 -2.17 12.91 -13.47
C VAL A 91 -3.39 12.82 -14.38
N ASP A 92 -3.23 12.37 -15.63
CA ASP A 92 -4.34 12.23 -16.57
C ASP A 92 -5.17 10.98 -16.27
N GLU A 93 -4.51 9.83 -16.12
CA GLU A 93 -5.17 8.56 -15.90
C GLU A 93 -4.27 7.63 -15.07
N ILE A 94 -4.86 6.93 -14.10
CA ILE A 94 -4.24 5.75 -13.48
C ILE A 94 -5.21 4.58 -13.56
N SER A 95 -4.78 3.48 -14.17
CA SER A 95 -5.56 2.24 -14.31
C SER A 95 -4.81 1.06 -13.66
N GLY A 96 -5.54 0.02 -13.24
CA GLY A 96 -4.95 -1.11 -12.54
C GLY A 96 -4.47 -0.83 -11.11
N LEU A 97 -4.92 0.26 -10.50
CA LEU A 97 -4.51 0.66 -9.15
C LEU A 97 -5.28 -0.13 -8.07
N SER A 98 -4.55 -0.85 -7.23
CA SER A 98 -5.08 -1.46 -6.01
C SER A 98 -5.17 -0.42 -4.87
N PRO A 99 -5.95 -0.67 -3.80
CA PRO A 99 -5.78 0.04 -2.54
C PRO A 99 -4.31 0.04 -2.12
N ALA A 100 -3.77 1.21 -1.80
CA ALA A 100 -2.35 1.39 -1.56
C ALA A 100 -2.05 1.66 -0.09
N ILE A 101 -0.95 1.09 0.40
CA ILE A 101 -0.40 1.32 1.74
C ILE A 101 1.04 1.80 1.55
N SER A 102 1.38 2.91 2.20
CA SER A 102 2.75 3.41 2.25
C SER A 102 3.43 2.91 3.52
N ILE A 103 4.66 2.43 3.37
CA ILE A 103 5.56 2.13 4.48
C ILE A 103 6.77 3.04 4.30
N ASP A 104 6.84 4.11 5.08
CA ASP A 104 7.94 5.07 5.07
C ASP A 104 8.66 5.14 6.42
N GLN A 105 9.75 5.90 6.47
CA GLN A 105 10.53 6.09 7.71
C GLN A 105 10.10 7.31 8.52
N LYS A 106 9.02 8.01 8.15
CA LYS A 106 8.72 9.34 8.71
C LYS A 106 8.14 9.30 10.13
N SER A 107 7.56 8.18 10.56
CA SER A 107 6.87 8.09 11.85
C SER A 107 7.67 7.33 12.91
N ARG A 108 8.63 8.00 13.55
CA ARG A 108 9.06 7.58 14.90
C ARG A 108 8.16 8.28 15.91
N SER A 109 7.21 7.55 16.49
CA SER A 109 6.42 8.06 17.62
C SER A 109 7.32 8.19 18.84
N ASN A 110 7.53 9.42 19.31
CA ASN A 110 8.34 9.69 20.51
C ASN A 110 7.50 9.60 21.80
N ASN A 111 6.33 8.97 21.75
CA ASN A 111 5.51 8.79 22.95
C ASN A 111 6.22 7.79 23.89
N PRO A 112 6.60 8.18 25.11
CA PRO A 112 7.33 7.31 26.03
C PRO A 112 6.53 6.07 26.48
N ARG A 113 5.20 6.04 26.25
CA ARG A 113 4.35 4.87 26.52
C ARG A 113 4.23 3.93 25.31
N SER A 114 4.77 4.30 24.16
CA SER A 114 4.78 3.47 22.97
C SER A 114 5.96 2.50 23.01
N THR A 115 5.67 1.21 22.98
CA THR A 115 6.67 0.14 22.93
C THR A 115 6.46 -0.70 21.67
N VAL A 116 7.40 -1.61 21.36
CA VAL A 116 7.21 -2.57 20.25
C VAL A 116 5.90 -3.35 20.42
N ALA A 117 5.59 -3.78 21.63
CA ALA A 117 4.40 -4.57 21.92
C ALA A 117 3.08 -3.79 21.72
N THR A 118 3.08 -2.46 21.90
CA THR A 118 1.88 -1.64 21.65
C THR A 118 1.73 -1.31 20.17
N VAL A 119 2.82 -1.15 19.42
CA VAL A 119 2.77 -0.86 17.97
C VAL A 119 2.33 -2.09 17.17
N THR A 120 2.71 -3.28 17.60
CA THR A 120 2.30 -4.54 16.97
C THR A 120 0.99 -5.10 17.52
N GLU A 121 0.33 -4.37 18.44
CA GLU A 121 -0.88 -4.78 19.17
C GLU A 121 -0.74 -6.07 20.02
N ILE A 122 0.45 -6.69 20.07
CA ILE A 122 0.73 -7.88 20.89
C ILE A 122 0.38 -7.64 22.36
N TYR A 123 0.64 -6.44 22.88
CA TYR A 123 0.32 -6.08 24.25
C TYR A 123 -1.19 -6.20 24.55
N ASP A 124 -2.05 -5.87 23.60
CA ASP A 124 -3.51 -5.99 23.79
C ASP A 124 -3.95 -7.45 23.86
N TYR A 125 -3.36 -8.32 23.03
CA TYR A 125 -3.57 -9.77 23.15
C TYR A 125 -3.08 -10.30 24.49
N LEU A 126 -1.89 -9.88 24.95
CA LEU A 126 -1.36 -10.26 26.25
C LEU A 126 -2.27 -9.80 27.39
N ARG A 127 -2.83 -8.59 27.33
CA ARG A 127 -3.78 -8.12 28.35
C ARG A 127 -5.02 -9.00 28.43
N VAL A 128 -5.59 -9.37 27.30
CA VAL A 128 -6.74 -10.30 27.26
C VAL A 128 -6.35 -11.68 27.78
N LEU A 129 -5.17 -12.18 27.41
CA LEU A 129 -4.65 -13.47 27.86
C LEU A 129 -4.48 -13.51 29.38
N TYR A 130 -3.75 -12.55 29.97
CA TYR A 130 -3.51 -12.49 31.41
C TYR A 130 -4.78 -12.19 32.20
N ALA A 131 -5.71 -11.40 31.67
CA ALA A 131 -7.00 -11.17 32.32
C ALA A 131 -7.88 -12.44 32.37
N ARG A 132 -7.75 -13.34 31.39
CA ARG A 132 -8.55 -14.58 31.31
C ARG A 132 -7.91 -15.79 31.96
N ALA A 133 -6.58 -15.91 31.90
CA ALA A 133 -5.84 -17.10 32.31
C ALA A 133 -4.83 -16.83 33.44
N GLY A 134 -4.56 -15.57 33.78
CA GLY A 134 -3.62 -15.21 34.84
C GLY A 134 -4.19 -15.52 36.22
N GLN A 135 -3.40 -16.17 37.07
CA GLN A 135 -3.71 -16.31 38.49
C GLN A 135 -3.13 -15.11 39.25
N PRO A 136 -3.94 -14.31 39.97
CA PRO A 136 -3.44 -13.22 40.77
C PRO A 136 -2.79 -13.75 42.05
N TYR A 137 -1.70 -13.11 42.48
CA TYR A 137 -1.00 -13.38 43.74
C TYR A 137 -1.05 -12.11 44.59
N CYS A 138 -1.29 -12.27 45.89
CA CYS A 138 -1.29 -11.18 46.88
C CYS A 138 0.09 -11.02 47.53
#